data_AF-U3BGN9-F1
#
_entry.id   AF-U3BGN9-F1
#
_cell.length_a   1.000
_cell.length_b   1.000
_cell.length_c   1.000
_cell.angle_alpha   90.00
_cell.angle_beta   90.00
_cell.angle_gamma   90.00
#
_symmetry.space_group_name_H-M   'P 1'
#
loop_
_entity.id
_entity.type
_entity.pdbx_description
1 polymer ?
#
loop_
_entity_poly.entity_id
_entity_poly.type
_entity_poly.pdbx_seq_one_letter_code
_entity_poly.pdbx_strand_id
1 'polypeptide(L)' 'MPLIPCPVCEKQISKRAHTCPGCGEPDPLHHLAKSKLLSFIVWTALVVAAGYVAWVYVLPMLIEYAKQQ' A
#
# COMPACT_ATOMS: atom_id res chain seq x y z
N MET A 1 8.58 12.35 -25.34
CA MET A 1 9.31 11.53 -24.34
C MET A 1 8.55 11.67 -23.02
N PRO A 2 8.17 10.61 -22.29
CA PRO A 2 7.46 10.77 -21.02
C PRO A 2 8.43 11.25 -19.94
N LEU A 3 8.21 12.47 -19.44
CA LEU A 3 8.90 13.01 -18.27
C LEU A 3 8.09 12.64 -17.03
N ILE A 4 8.76 12.14 -16.00
CA ILE A 4 8.18 11.86 -14.68
C ILE A 4 8.84 12.77 -13.64
N PRO A 5 8.11 13.27 -12.64
CA PRO A 5 8.72 14.04 -11.56
C PRO A 5 9.58 13.12 -10.68
N CYS A 6 10.80 13.54 -10.36
CA CYS A 6 11.64 12.85 -9.38
C CYS A 6 11.06 13.05 -7.96
N PRO A 7 10.89 12.00 -7.14
CA PRO A 7 10.26 12.12 -5.81
C PRO A 7 11.10 12.89 -4.78
N VAL A 8 12.38 13.14 -5.04
CA VAL A 8 13.30 13.81 -4.11
C VAL A 8 13.43 15.30 -4.40
N CYS A 9 13.58 15.65 -5.68
CA CYS A 9 13.84 17.04 -6.10
C CYS A 9 12.72 17.64 -6.96
N GLU A 10 11.63 16.89 -7.17
CA GLU A 10 10.44 17.26 -7.98
C GLU A 10 10.75 17.69 -9.42
N LYS A 11 12.01 17.53 -9.86
CA LYS A 11 12.46 17.90 -11.19
C LYS A 11 11.95 16.89 -12.20
N GLN A 12 11.49 17.38 -13.35
CA GLN A 12 11.03 16.51 -14.43
C GLN A 12 12.22 15.78 -15.07
N ILE A 13 12.23 14.45 -14.99
CA ILE A 13 13.30 13.60 -15.51
C ILE A 13 12.74 12.60 -16.53
N SER A 14 13.61 12.15 -17.45
CA SER A 14 13.25 11.12 -18.41
C SER A 14 13.07 9.77 -17.69
N LYS A 15 12.02 9.02 -18.03
CA LYS A 15 11.68 7.71 -17.44
C LYS A 15 12.78 6.64 -17.58
N ARG A 16 13.78 6.84 -18.46
CA ARG A 16 14.95 5.95 -18.65
C ARG A 16 16.21 6.39 -17.90
N ALA A 17 16.17 7.48 -17.13
CA ALA A 17 17.36 7.91 -16.40
C ALA A 17 17.66 6.94 -15.25
N HIS A 18 18.79 6.25 -15.31
CA HIS A 18 19.31 5.37 -14.24
C HIS A 18 19.65 6.15 -12.96
N THR A 19 19.88 7.45 -13.09
CA THR A 19 20.22 8.35 -11.99
C THR A 19 19.55 9.70 -12.22
N CYS A 20 19.00 10.32 -11.17
CA CYS A 20 18.41 11.64 -11.30
C CYS A 20 19.52 12.70 -11.50
N PRO A 21 19.53 13.48 -12.60
CA PRO A 21 20.54 14.52 -12.83
C PRO A 21 20.41 15.74 -11.91
N GLY A 22 19.34 15.82 -11.10
CA GLY A 22 19.12 16.90 -10.14
C GLY A 22 19.73 16.62 -8.76
N CYS A 23 19.45 15.44 -8.20
CA CYS A 23 19.85 15.07 -6.83
C CYS A 23 20.87 13.94 -6.75
N GLY A 24 21.16 13.22 -7.84
CA GLY A 24 22.10 12.09 -7.85
C GLY A 24 21.53 10.77 -7.31
N GLU A 25 20.23 10.70 -7.00
CA GLU A 25 19.63 9.49 -6.42
C GLU A 25 19.68 8.32 -7.43
N PRO A 26 20.25 7.16 -7.05
CA PRO A 26 20.29 5.97 -7.90
C PRO A 26 18.91 5.31 -7.96
N ASP A 27 18.41 5.12 -9.18
CA ASP A 27 17.23 4.31 -9.52
C ASP A 27 15.87 4.75 -8.92
N PRO A 28 15.24 5.81 -9.48
CA PRO A 28 13.96 6.33 -8.99
C PRO A 28 12.76 5.38 -9.21
N LEU A 29 12.93 4.31 -10.02
CA LEU A 29 11.84 3.42 -10.41
C LEU A 29 11.56 2.33 -9.36
N HIS A 30 12.60 1.88 -8.66
CA HIS A 30 12.48 0.83 -7.63
C HIS A 30 11.69 1.33 -6.40
N HIS A 31 11.80 2.62 -6.06
CA HIS A 31 11.08 3.24 -4.96
C HIS A 31 9.56 3.32 -5.20
N LEU A 32 9.13 3.55 -6.44
CA LEU A 32 7.72 3.65 -6.82
C LEU A 32 7.00 2.28 -6.76
N ALA A 33 7.69 1.19 -7.09
CA ALA A 33 7.12 -0.15 -7.01
C ALA A 33 6.92 -0.60 -5.55
N LYS A 34 7.86 -0.24 -4.67
CA LYS A 34 7.85 -0.65 -3.26
C LYS A 34 6.73 0.01 -2.47
N SER A 35 6.43 1.29 -2.72
CA SER A 35 5.39 2.03 -1.99
C SER A 35 3.98 1.51 -2.30
N LYS A 36 3.68 1.17 -3.55
CA LYS A 36 2.36 0.67 -3.95
C LYS A 36 2.09 -0.72 -3.37
N LEU A 37 3.08 -1.60 -3.35
CA LEU A 37 2.96 -2.94 -2.75
C LEU A 37 2.81 -2.86 -1.23
N LEU A 38 3.59 -2.00 -0.56
CA LEU A 38 3.50 -1.83 0.89
C LEU A 38 2.12 -1.31 1.29
N SER A 39 1.59 -0.30 0.59
CA SER A 39 0.26 0.23 0.84
C SER A 39 -0.82 -0.83 0.63
N PHE A 40 -0.71 -1.66 -0.42
CA PHE A 40 -1.65 -2.73 -0.66
C PHE A 40 -1.61 -3.75 0.48
N ILE A 41 -0.41 -4.23 0.87
CA ILE A 41 -0.25 -5.19 1.97
C ILE A 41 -0.86 -4.67 3.28
N VAL A 42 -0.60 -3.41 3.63
CA VAL A 42 -1.14 -2.80 4.86
C VAL A 42 -2.67 -2.76 4.82
N TRP A 43 -3.26 -2.34 3.70
CA TRP A 43 -4.71 -2.28 3.56
C TRP A 43 -5.35 -3.67 3.62
N THR A 44 -4.75 -4.65 2.95
CA THR A 44 -5.24 -6.04 2.97
C THR A 44 -5.15 -6.62 4.37
N ALA A 45 -4.04 -6.40 5.09
CA ALA A 45 -3.88 -6.85 6.46
C ALA A 45 -4.93 -6.22 7.40
N LEU A 46 -5.24 -4.93 7.24
CA LEU A 46 -6.28 -4.24 8.00
C LEU A 46 -7.67 -4.86 7.78
N VAL A 47 -8.04 -5.11 6.53
CA VAL A 47 -9.34 -5.71 6.18
C VAL A 47 -9.45 -7.14 6.73
N VAL A 48 -8.39 -7.94 6.58
CA VAL A 48 -8.36 -9.31 7.11
C VAL A 48 -8.48 -9.31 8.63
N ALA A 49 -7.76 -8.43 9.33
CA ALA A 49 -7.85 -8.31 10.78
C ALA A 49 -9.26 -7.90 11.22
N ALA A 50 -9.87 -6.91 10.57
CA ALA A 50 -11.23 -6.47 10.87
C ALA A 50 -12.27 -7.58 10.63
N GLY A 51 -12.16 -8.30 9.50
CA GLY A 51 -13.04 -9.43 9.19
C GLY A 51 -12.89 -10.58 10.18
N TYR A 52 -11.66 -10.89 10.61
CA TYR A 52 -11.39 -11.92 11.62
C TYR A 52 -11.98 -11.54 12.98
N VAL A 53 -11.80 -10.30 13.42
CA VAL A 53 -12.42 -9.77 14.65
C VAL A 53 -13.94 -9.87 14.55
N ALA A 54 -14.54 -9.40 13.45
CA ALA A 54 -15.98 -9.53 13.23
C ALA A 54 -16.42 -11.00 13.31
N TRP A 55 -15.70 -11.94 12.69
CA TRP A 55 -16.02 -13.37 12.76
C TRP A 55 -15.95 -13.89 14.20
N VAL A 56 -14.87 -13.61 14.93
CA VAL A 56 -14.66 -14.13 16.29
C VAL A 56 -15.65 -13.55 17.29
N TYR A 57 -16.10 -12.30 17.14
CA TYR A 57 -16.98 -11.65 18.12
C TYR A 57 -18.46 -11.63 17.71
N VAL A 58 -18.78 -11.46 16.42
CA VAL A 58 -20.17 -11.36 15.94
C VAL A 58 -20.82 -12.75 15.86
N LEU A 59 -20.10 -13.79 15.47
CA LEU A 59 -20.65 -15.15 15.46
C LEU A 59 -21.09 -15.67 16.83
N PRO A 60 -20.28 -15.59 17.91
CA PRO A 60 -20.74 -16.07 19.21
C PRO A 60 -21.95 -15.27 19.68
N MET A 61 -22.01 -13.96 19.44
CA MET A 61 -23.21 -13.16 19.75
C MET A 61 -24.46 -13.65 19.00
N LEU A 62 -24.35 -14.00 17.70
CA LEU A 62 -25.46 -14.54 16.92
C LEU A 62 -25.90 -15.92 17.43
N ILE A 63 -24.94 -16.78 17.80
CA ILE A 63 -25.23 -18.12 18.35
C ILE A 63 -25.97 -17.99 19.69
N GLU A 64 -25.52 -17.09 20.57
CA GLU A 64 -26.19 -16.81 21.85
C GLU A 64 -27.62 -16.30 21.66
N TYR A 65 -27.82 -15.36 20.73
CA TYR A 65 -29.15 -14.85 20.39
C TYR A 65 -30.06 -15.96 19.85
N ALA A 66 -29.57 -16.78 18.93
CA ALA A 66 -30.33 -17.89 18.36
C ALA A 66 -30.69 -18.96 19.41
N LYS A 67 -29.88 -19.12 20.46
CA LYS A 67 -30.14 -20.09 21.55
C LYS A 67 -31.16 -19.59 22.57
N GLN A 68 -31.38 -18.27 22.68
CA GLN A 68 -32.39 -17.68 23.58
C GLN A 68 -33.81 -17.66 22.99
N GLN A 69 -33.95 -17.98 21.70
CA GLN A 69 -35.24 -18.07 21.00
C GLN A 69 -35.76 -19.50 20.99
#